data_AF-A0A961IFX1-F1
#
_entry.id   AF-A0A961IFX1-F1
#
_cell.length_a   1.000
_cell.length_b   1.000
_cell.length_c   1.000
_cell.angle_alpha   90.00
_cell.angle_beta   90.00
_cell.angle_gamma   90.00
#
_symmetry.space_group_name_H-M   'P 1'
#
loop_
_entity.id
_entity.type
_entity.pdbx_description
1 polymer ?
#
loop_
_entity_poly.entity_id
_entity_poly.type
_entity_poly.pdbx_seq_one_letter_code
_entity_poly.pdbx_strand_id
1 'polypeptide(L)'
;MTEQGILPIVHGCALVGVLFLVLGIINGIRILKLLHYNRRWVLLVALMVFFIIGYIGYVIILHVGIQFEVHLLISMVFLVGAVFVFLIVLTSLRTVADIKRVSLFKELAATDSLTFLYNRRVIDERLDDEIRRAIRYQRPLSIMMIDIDHF
;
A
#
# COMPACT_ATOMS: atom_id res chain seq x y z
N MET A 1 7.50 42.96 -17.90
CA MET A 1 7.33 42.60 -16.47
C MET A 1 8.30 41.47 -16.19
N THR A 2 9.23 41.72 -15.27
CA THR A 2 10.62 41.28 -15.29
C THR A 2 10.81 39.84 -14.83
N GLU A 3 11.67 39.08 -15.53
CA GLU A 3 12.09 37.70 -15.17
C GLU A 3 12.53 37.56 -13.69
N GLN A 4 13.00 38.65 -13.07
CA GLN A 4 13.41 38.71 -11.66
C GLN A 4 12.27 38.49 -10.66
N GLY A 5 11.01 38.79 -11.00
CA GLY A 5 9.87 38.58 -10.10
C GLY A 5 9.36 37.13 -10.04
N ILE A 6 9.63 36.35 -11.09
CA ILE A 6 9.13 34.97 -11.25
C ILE A 6 10.07 33.97 -10.55
N LEU A 7 11.38 34.27 -10.53
CA LEU A 7 12.41 33.40 -9.95
C LEU A 7 12.14 32.99 -8.48
N PRO A 8 11.83 33.90 -7.53
CA PRO A 8 11.55 33.48 -6.14
C PRO A 8 10.32 32.58 -6.01
N ILE A 9 9.31 32.75 -6.86
CA ILE A 9 8.10 31.91 -6.87
C ILE A 9 8.46 30.50 -7.36
N VAL A 10 9.26 30.39 -8.43
CA VAL A 10 9.72 29.10 -8.96
C VAL A 10 10.56 28.34 -7.93
N HIS A 11 11.46 29.04 -7.23
CA HIS A 11 12.27 28.44 -6.16
C HIS A 11 11.40 27.94 -5.00
N GLY A 12 10.40 28.72 -4.58
CA GLY A 12 9.46 28.31 -3.53
C GLY A 12 8.68 27.05 -3.90
N CYS A 13 8.14 26.99 -5.12
CA CYS A 13 7.44 25.80 -5.62
C CYS A 13 8.36 24.56 -5.70
N ALA A 14 9.61 24.73 -6.12
CA ALA A 14 10.58 23.64 -6.20
C ALA A 14 10.91 23.06 -4.81
N LEU A 15 11.11 23.92 -3.80
CA LEU A 15 11.39 23.50 -2.42
C LEU A 15 10.23 22.70 -1.82
N VAL A 16 8.99 23.14 -2.05
CA VAL A 16 7.79 22.42 -1.63
C VAL A 16 7.74 21.04 -2.30
N GLY A 17 8.02 20.97 -3.61
CA GLY A 17 8.08 19.70 -4.35
C GLY A 17 9.12 18.72 -3.78
N VAL A 18 10.33 19.20 -3.49
CA VAL A 18 11.40 18.39 -2.86
C VAL A 18 10.96 17.88 -1.49
N LEU A 19 10.32 18.70 -0.66
CA LEU A 19 9.83 18.29 0.66
C LEU A 19 8.84 17.12 0.56
N PHE A 20 7.85 17.22 -0.34
CA PHE A 20 6.88 16.13 -0.55
C PHE A 20 7.55 14.84 -1.05
N LEU A 21 8.54 14.94 -1.94
CA LEU A 21 9.30 13.78 -2.42
C LEU A 21 10.10 13.12 -1.30
N VAL A 22 10.77 13.90 -0.45
CA VAL A 22 11.52 13.37 0.70
C VAL A 22 10.59 12.63 1.66
N LEU A 23 9.44 13.22 2.01
CA LEU A 23 8.44 12.56 2.86
C LEU A 23 7.92 11.26 2.22
N GLY A 24 7.70 11.25 0.90
CA GLY A 24 7.29 10.05 0.19
C GLY A 24 8.37 8.95 0.22
N ILE A 25 9.66 9.31 0.08
CA ILE A 25 10.77 8.34 0.15
C ILE A 25 10.88 7.73 1.55
N ILE A 26 10.77 8.56 2.60
CA ILE A 26 10.82 8.07 3.99
C ILE A 26 9.73 7.02 4.22
N ASN A 27 8.51 7.30 3.75
CA ASN A 27 7.41 6.35 3.85
C ASN A 27 7.65 5.08 3.00
N GLY A 28 8.16 5.24 1.78
CA GLY A 28 8.51 4.12 0.89
C GLY A 28 9.57 3.19 1.48
N ILE A 29 10.63 3.74 2.07
CA ILE A 29 11.68 2.97 2.77
C ILE A 29 11.11 2.27 4.01
N ARG A 30 10.25 2.93 4.77
CA ARG A 30 9.58 2.31 5.93
C ARG A 30 8.77 1.09 5.51
N ILE A 31 8.03 1.18 4.41
CA ILE A 31 7.27 0.05 3.85
C ILE A 31 8.21 -1.06 3.34
N LEU A 32 9.30 -0.72 2.65
CA LEU A 32 10.29 -1.70 2.18
C LEU A 32 10.96 -2.47 3.33
N LYS A 33 11.13 -1.84 4.51
CA LYS A 33 11.64 -2.52 5.71
C LYS A 33 10.59 -3.42 6.37
N LEU A 34 9.31 -3.04 6.32
CA LEU A 34 8.21 -3.81 6.91
C LEU A 34 7.80 -5.02 6.06
N LEU A 35 7.89 -4.90 4.73
CA LEU A 35 7.55 -5.94 3.78
C LEU A 35 8.85 -6.39 3.12
N HIS A 36 9.33 -7.61 3.46
CA HIS A 36 10.49 -8.28 2.86
C HIS A 36 10.76 -7.82 1.41
N TYR A 37 11.99 -7.35 1.15
CA TYR A 37 12.48 -6.67 -0.06
C TYR A 37 11.73 -7.07 -1.36
N ASN A 38 10.68 -6.31 -1.70
CA ASN A 38 9.85 -6.57 -2.87
C ASN A 38 10.24 -5.62 -4.00
N ARG A 39 10.56 -6.18 -5.18
CA ARG A 39 10.99 -5.43 -6.38
C ARG A 39 10.04 -4.28 -6.75
N ARG A 40 8.75 -4.39 -6.44
CA ARG A 40 7.74 -3.35 -6.68
C ARG A 40 7.99 -2.07 -5.88
N TRP A 41 8.30 -2.21 -4.59
CA TRP A 41 8.56 -1.09 -3.69
C TRP A 41 9.93 -0.46 -3.99
N VAL A 42 10.91 -1.27 -4.37
CA VAL A 42 12.22 -0.79 -4.82
C VAL A 42 12.10 0.07 -6.08
N LEU A 43 11.29 -0.35 -7.07
CA LEU A 43 11.04 0.43 -8.28
C LEU A 43 10.43 1.80 -7.97
N LEU A 44 9.44 1.85 -7.07
CA LEU A 44 8.80 3.11 -6.67
C LEU A 44 9.81 4.05 -6.00
N VAL A 45 10.59 3.56 -5.04
CA VAL A 45 11.62 4.36 -4.35
C VAL A 45 12.69 4.84 -5.34
N ALA A 46 13.15 3.98 -6.25
CA ALA A 46 14.13 4.36 -7.28
C ALA A 46 13.59 5.46 -8.21
N LEU A 47 12.31 5.39 -8.58
CA LEU A 47 11.66 6.40 -9.41
C LEU A 47 11.54 7.74 -8.67
N MET A 48 11.23 7.73 -7.37
CA MET A 48 11.21 8.95 -6.55
C MET A 48 12.61 9.60 -6.45
N VAL A 49 13.66 8.80 -6.27
CA VAL A 49 15.05 9.29 -6.28
C VAL A 49 15.41 9.91 -7.64
N PHE A 50 15.00 9.27 -8.74
CA PHE A 50 15.19 9.81 -10.09
C PHE A 50 14.53 11.20 -10.25
N PHE A 51 13.31 11.40 -9.74
CA PHE A 51 12.67 12.72 -9.75
C PHE A 51 13.44 13.77 -8.97
N ILE A 52 13.94 13.44 -7.77
CA ILE A 52 14.74 14.37 -6.97
C ILE A 52 15.98 14.83 -7.74
N ILE A 53 16.69 13.89 -8.38
CA ILE A 53 17.87 14.21 -9.21
C ILE A 53 17.47 15.13 -10.37
N GLY A 54 16.35 14.84 -11.04
CA GLY A 54 15.83 15.68 -12.13
C GLY A 54 15.50 17.11 -11.68
N TYR A 55 14.86 17.28 -10.51
CA TYR A 55 14.55 18.59 -9.94
C TYR A 55 15.82 19.37 -9.55
N ILE A 56 16.81 18.70 -8.95
CA ILE A 56 18.11 19.32 -8.64
C ILE A 56 18.80 19.78 -9.92
N GLY A 57 18.81 18.93 -10.95
CA GLY A 57 19.36 19.27 -12.27
C GLY A 57 18.69 20.49 -12.89
N TYR A 58 17.35 20.58 -12.83
CA TYR A 58 16.59 21.74 -13.30
C TYR A 58 16.99 23.03 -12.58
N VAL A 59 17.10 22.99 -11.24
CA VAL A 59 17.53 24.16 -10.44
C VAL A 59 18.95 24.58 -10.81
N ILE A 60 19.87 23.65 -11.05
CA ILE A 60 21.24 23.95 -11.48
C ILE A 60 21.25 24.62 -12.86
N ILE A 61 20.48 24.11 -13.82
CA ILE A 61 20.38 24.71 -15.17
C ILE A 61 19.93 26.17 -15.09
N LEU A 62 18.95 26.47 -14.23
CA LEU A 62 18.51 27.85 -13.97
C LEU A 62 19.63 28.73 -13.40
N HIS A 63 20.45 28.23 -12.47
CA HIS A 63 21.54 29.01 -11.85
C HIS A 63 22.74 29.22 -12.76
N VAL A 64 23.07 28.25 -13.62
CA VAL A 64 24.21 28.33 -14.55
C VAL A 64 23.87 29.19 -15.77
N GLY A 65 22.60 29.60 -15.92
CA GLY A 65 22.15 30.48 -17.00
C GLY A 65 22.24 29.83 -18.38
N ILE A 66 22.24 28.49 -18.43
CA ILE A 66 22.28 27.76 -19.71
C ILE A 66 20.90 27.89 -20.36
N GLN A 67 20.85 28.52 -21.53
CA GLN A 67 19.65 28.76 -22.34
C GLN A 67 19.14 27.47 -23.04
N PHE A 68 19.17 26.32 -22.36
CA PHE A 68 18.53 25.12 -22.89
C PHE A 68 17.01 25.33 -22.97
N GLU A 69 16.39 24.81 -24.02
CA GLU A 69 14.94 24.74 -24.16
C GLU A 69 14.34 23.86 -23.05
N VAL A 70 13.98 24.48 -21.93
CA VAL A 70 13.45 23.82 -20.71
C VAL A 70 12.17 23.01 -20.97
N HIS A 71 11.49 23.26 -22.09
CA HIS A 71 10.27 22.57 -22.50
C HIS A 71 10.44 21.05 -22.64
N LEU A 72 11.59 20.57 -23.13
CA LEU A 72 11.83 19.13 -23.31
C LEU A 72 11.99 18.42 -21.95
N LEU A 73 12.73 19.05 -21.04
CA LEU A 73 12.93 18.55 -19.69
C LEU A 73 11.60 18.49 -18.93
N ILE A 74 10.82 19.57 -18.99
CA ILE A 74 9.50 19.64 -18.35
C ILE A 74 8.58 18.53 -18.88
N SER A 75 8.53 18.34 -20.20
CA SER A 75 7.70 17.29 -20.83
C SER A 75 8.11 15.88 -20.39
N MET A 76 9.41 15.61 -20.28
CA MET A 76 9.93 14.33 -19.79
C MET A 76 9.57 14.09 -18.33
N VAL A 77 9.73 15.10 -17.47
CA VAL A 77 9.36 15.01 -16.04
C VAL A 77 7.86 14.72 -15.90
N PHE A 78 7.00 15.42 -16.66
CA PHE A 78 5.56 15.15 -16.65
C PHE A 78 5.22 13.73 -17.12
N LEU A 79 5.85 13.25 -18.19
CA LEU A 79 5.63 11.90 -18.71
C LEU A 79 5.99 10.84 -17.67
N VAL A 80 7.19 10.93 -17.11
CA VAL A 80 7.63 10.01 -16.04
C VAL A 80 6.68 10.15 -14.83
N GLY A 81 6.17 11.36 -14.57
CA GLY A 81 5.30 11.65 -13.42
C GLY A 81 3.94 10.95 -13.57
N ALA A 82 3.39 10.96 -14.78
CA ALA A 82 2.19 10.22 -15.12
C ALA A 82 2.41 8.69 -14.97
N VAL A 83 3.55 8.17 -15.42
CA VAL A 83 3.91 6.76 -15.23
C VAL A 83 4.02 6.42 -13.75
N PHE A 84 4.64 7.29 -12.95
CA PHE A 84 4.75 7.12 -11.49
C PHE A 84 3.37 7.03 -10.82
N VAL A 85 2.48 8.00 -11.10
CA VAL A 85 1.11 8.01 -10.55
C VAL A 85 0.35 6.75 -10.98
N PHE A 86 0.45 6.35 -12.24
CA PHE A 86 -0.17 5.13 -12.75
C PHE A 86 0.32 3.88 -12.01
N LEU A 87 1.64 3.74 -11.80
CA LEU A 87 2.22 2.61 -11.04
C LEU A 87 1.75 2.60 -9.57
N ILE A 88 1.63 3.76 -8.93
CA ILE A 88 1.09 3.87 -7.58
C ILE A 88 -0.35 3.38 -7.53
N VAL A 89 -1.20 3.84 -8.44
CA VAL A 89 -2.62 3.42 -8.47
C VAL A 89 -2.73 1.91 -8.70
N LEU A 90 -1.97 1.36 -9.66
CA LEU A 90 -1.96 -0.08 -9.92
C LEU A 90 -1.51 -0.91 -8.72
N THR A 91 -0.47 -0.47 -8.01
CA THR A 91 0.05 -1.18 -6.82
C THR A 91 -0.91 -1.07 -5.65
N SER A 92 -1.56 0.09 -5.46
CA SER A 92 -2.61 0.30 -4.46
C SER A 92 -3.80 -0.65 -4.66
N LEU A 93 -4.33 -0.73 -5.90
CA LEU A 93 -5.46 -1.61 -6.23
C LEU A 93 -5.15 -3.08 -5.94
N ARG A 94 -3.93 -3.54 -6.25
CA ARG A 94 -3.50 -4.91 -5.94
C ARG A 94 -3.40 -5.16 -4.45
N THR A 95 -2.87 -4.19 -3.69
CA THR A 95 -2.75 -4.29 -2.23
C THR A 95 -4.12 -4.42 -1.59
N VAL A 96 -5.09 -3.61 -2.02
CA VAL A 96 -6.48 -3.70 -1.54
C VAL A 96 -7.11 -5.05 -1.90
N ALA A 97 -6.88 -5.55 -3.12
CA ALA A 97 -7.39 -6.85 -3.54
C ALA A 97 -6.76 -8.02 -2.74
N ASP A 98 -5.47 -7.96 -2.45
CA ASP A 98 -4.76 -8.98 -1.66
C ASP A 98 -5.28 -9.02 -0.21
N ILE A 99 -5.51 -7.85 0.41
CA ILE A 99 -6.11 -7.76 1.74
C ILE A 99 -7.49 -8.42 1.76
N LYS A 100 -8.31 -8.17 0.74
CA LYS A 100 -9.65 -8.77 0.63
C LYS A 100 -9.61 -10.28 0.40
N ARG A 101 -8.60 -10.80 -0.31
CA ARG A 101 -8.39 -12.25 -0.45
C ARG A 101 -8.04 -12.88 0.88
N VAL A 102 -7.13 -12.28 1.64
CA VAL A 102 -6.74 -12.80 2.97
C VAL A 102 -7.94 -12.81 3.92
N SER A 103 -8.76 -11.76 3.93
CA SER A 103 -9.97 -11.74 4.77
C SER A 103 -10.95 -12.84 4.37
N LEU A 104 -11.19 -13.02 3.07
CA LEU A 104 -12.08 -14.07 2.57
C LEU A 104 -11.53 -15.47 2.89
N PHE A 105 -10.22 -15.70 2.77
CA PHE A 105 -9.62 -16.98 3.16
C PHE A 105 -9.75 -17.25 4.66
N LYS A 106 -9.57 -16.24 5.50
CA LYS A 106 -9.80 -16.36 6.95
C LYS A 106 -11.26 -16.69 7.27
N GLU A 107 -12.19 -16.07 6.54
CA GLU A 107 -13.61 -16.35 6.68
C GLU A 107 -13.95 -17.78 6.23
N LEU A 108 -13.39 -18.24 5.11
CA LEU A 108 -13.60 -19.58 4.55
C LEU A 108 -12.84 -20.70 5.28
N ALA A 109 -11.85 -20.38 6.11
CA ALA A 109 -11.13 -21.39 6.88
C ALA A 109 -12.11 -22.10 7.84
N ALA A 110 -12.23 -23.42 7.70
CA ALA A 110 -13.11 -24.25 8.51
C ALA A 110 -12.44 -24.77 9.79
N THR A 111 -11.11 -24.90 9.75
CA THR A 111 -10.31 -25.51 10.83
C THR A 111 -9.34 -24.50 11.41
N ASP A 112 -9.11 -24.59 12.72
CA ASP A 112 -8.06 -23.87 13.42
C ASP A 112 -6.67 -24.42 13.05
N SER A 113 -5.71 -23.54 12.79
CA SER A 113 -4.39 -23.97 12.30
C SER A 113 -3.48 -24.55 13.38
N LEU A 114 -3.77 -24.29 14.66
CA LEU A 114 -2.96 -24.78 15.79
C LEU A 114 -3.38 -26.20 16.19
N THR A 115 -4.68 -26.48 16.17
CA THR A 115 -5.26 -27.74 16.64
C THR A 115 -5.78 -28.64 15.53
N PHE A 116 -5.93 -28.12 14.31
CA PHE A 116 -6.59 -28.77 13.17
C PHE A 116 -8.06 -29.18 13.42
N LEU A 117 -8.63 -28.77 14.55
CA LEU A 117 -10.05 -28.96 14.87
C LEU A 117 -10.89 -27.92 14.13
N TYR A 118 -12.19 -28.19 13.99
CA TYR A 118 -13.11 -27.18 13.49
C TYR A 118 -13.07 -25.94 14.37
N ASN A 119 -13.00 -24.77 13.73
CA ASN A 119 -13.03 -23.52 14.47
C ASN A 119 -14.43 -23.25 15.01
N ARG A 120 -14.51 -22.30 15.94
CA ARG A 120 -15.77 -21.90 16.57
C ARG A 120 -16.87 -21.56 15.56
N ARG A 121 -16.54 -20.90 14.44
CA ARG A 121 -17.52 -20.54 13.40
C ARG A 121 -18.22 -21.78 12.84
N VAL A 122 -17.47 -22.84 12.50
CA VAL A 122 -18.05 -24.08 12.00
C VAL A 122 -18.88 -24.79 13.07
N ILE A 123 -18.44 -24.75 14.33
CA ILE A 123 -19.21 -25.31 15.45
C ILE A 123 -20.54 -24.57 15.60
N ASP A 124 -20.55 -23.24 15.57
CA ASP A 124 -21.77 -22.42 15.68
C ASP A 124 -22.75 -22.73 14.54
N GLU A 125 -22.26 -22.78 13.29
CA GLU A 125 -23.08 -23.14 12.12
C GLU A 125 -23.65 -24.56 12.22
N ARG A 126 -22.83 -25.53 12.64
CA ARG A 126 -23.28 -26.92 12.81
C ARG A 126 -24.24 -27.08 13.97
N LEU A 127 -24.04 -26.33 15.05
CA LEU A 127 -24.86 -26.44 16.24
C LEU A 127 -26.31 -26.01 15.95
N ASP A 128 -26.50 -24.94 15.19
CA ASP A 128 -27.84 -24.53 14.74
C ASP A 128 -28.55 -25.63 13.95
N ASP A 129 -27.82 -26.31 13.06
CA ASP A 129 -28.35 -27.44 12.31
C ASP A 129 -28.67 -28.64 13.20
N GLU A 130 -27.80 -28.96 14.17
CA GLU A 130 -28.04 -30.07 15.10
C GLU A 130 -29.20 -29.79 16.06
N ILE A 131 -29.37 -28.55 16.53
CA ILE A 131 -30.53 -28.13 17.32
C ILE A 131 -31.82 -28.34 16.51
N ARG A 132 -31.86 -27.88 15.26
CA ARG A 132 -33.00 -28.10 14.36
C ARG A 132 -33.27 -29.58 14.12
N ARG A 133 -32.23 -30.41 13.94
CA ARG A 133 -32.34 -31.87 13.78
C ARG A 133 -32.88 -32.54 15.05
N ALA A 134 -32.35 -32.17 16.22
CA ALA A 134 -32.76 -32.71 17.51
C ALA A 134 -34.25 -32.46 17.76
N ILE A 135 -34.73 -31.24 17.51
CA ILE A 135 -36.16 -30.89 17.60
C ILE A 135 -37.00 -31.72 16.61
N ARG A 136 -36.58 -31.80 15.35
CA ARG A 136 -37.34 -32.50 14.30
C ARG A 136 -37.50 -33.99 14.57
N TYR A 137 -36.45 -34.64 15.04
CA TYR A 137 -36.43 -36.09 15.26
C TYR A 137 -36.65 -36.49 16.73
N GLN A 138 -36.97 -35.54 17.60
CA GLN A 138 -37.11 -35.73 19.05
C GLN A 138 -35.95 -36.51 19.68
N ARG A 139 -34.71 -36.16 19.30
CA ARG A 139 -33.50 -36.79 19.85
C ARG A 139 -32.88 -35.88 20.91
N PRO A 140 -32.41 -36.43 22.04
CA PRO A 140 -31.67 -35.65 23.02
C PRO A 140 -30.35 -35.16 22.42
N LEU A 141 -30.05 -33.87 22.60
CA LEU A 141 -28.78 -33.23 22.20
C LEU A 141 -28.00 -32.87 23.47
N SER A 142 -26.68 -33.05 23.47
CA SER A 142 -25.80 -32.66 24.56
C SER A 142 -24.56 -31.97 24.01
N ILE A 143 -24.06 -30.96 24.73
CA ILE A 143 -22.90 -30.15 24.34
C ILE A 143 -21.93 -30.14 25.51
N MET A 144 -20.64 -30.29 25.23
CA MET A 144 -19.56 -30.15 26.21
C MET A 144 -18.64 -29.02 25.76
N MET A 145 -18.42 -28.05 26.65
CA MET A 145 -17.45 -26.98 26.45
C MET A 145 -16.32 -27.19 27.45
N ILE A 146 -15.09 -27.23 26.94
CA ILE A 146 -13.89 -27.50 27.73
C ILE A 146 -13.02 -26.25 27.66
N ASP A 147 -12.58 -25.78 28.82
CA ASP A 147 -11.61 -24.70 28.97
C ASP A 147 -10.35 -25.25 29.66
N ILE A 148 -9.17 -24.70 29.35
CA ILE A 148 -7.90 -25.13 29.95
C ILE A 148 -7.52 -24.12 31.02
N ASP A 149 -7.58 -24.52 32.28
CA ASP A 149 -7.15 -23.68 33.41
C ASP A 149 -5.62 -23.44 33.37
N HIS A 150 -5.20 -22.22 33.72
CA HIS A 150 -3.79 -21.75 33.77
C HIS A 150 -3.04 -21.72 32.43
N PHE A 151 -3.62 -21.05 31.41
CA PHE A 151 -2.97 -20.77 30.12
C PHE A 151 -1.90 -19.67 30.19
#